data_AF-A7T526-F1
#
_entry.id   AF-A7T526-F1
#
_cell.length_a   1.000
_cell.length_b   1.000
_cell.length_c   1.000
_cell.angle_alpha   90.00
_cell.angle_beta   90.00
_cell.angle_gamma   90.00
#
_symmetry.space_group_name_H-M   'P 1'
#
loop_
_entity.id
_entity.type
_entity.pdbx_description
1 polymer ?
#
loop_
_entity_poly.entity_id
_entity_poly.type
_entity_poly.pdbx_seq_one_letter_code
_entity_poly.pdbx_strand_id
1 'polypeptide(L)'
;CPISKHVHELFRECNMAYTQDKEDHYNYKPRWAYSTTLKPHERIMGRLSPWHHLTASKANHSLPVIGTFSVYSGGGYIAELGNDKDYAKAYVDYLMRAHWIDKYTRAVFIEGALYNANVNLLTVFDVFVE
;
A
#
# COMPACT_ATOMS: atom_id res chain seq x y z
N CYS A 1 9.94 -13.87 -9.63
CA CYS A 1 10.16 -14.37 -11.01
C CYS A 1 11.44 -15.20 -11.07
N PRO A 2 11.52 -16.20 -11.97
CA PRO A 2 12.69 -17.07 -12.05
C PRO A 2 13.91 -16.32 -12.63
N ILE A 3 15.04 -16.38 -11.92
CA ILE A 3 16.33 -15.85 -12.39
C ILE A 3 17.04 -16.96 -13.17
N SER A 4 17.57 -16.63 -14.36
CA SER A 4 18.34 -17.58 -15.15
C SER A 4 19.59 -18.02 -14.41
N LYS A 5 19.88 -19.33 -14.43
CA LYS A 5 21.05 -19.93 -13.76
C LYS A 5 22.37 -19.25 -14.17
N HIS A 6 22.45 -18.74 -15.40
CA HIS A 6 23.64 -18.08 -15.94
C HIS A 6 23.95 -16.72 -15.30
N VAL A 7 22.96 -16.04 -14.72
CA VAL A 7 23.12 -14.69 -14.15
C VAL A 7 22.78 -14.63 -12.66
N HIS A 8 22.56 -15.79 -12.03
CA HIS A 8 22.15 -15.90 -10.63
C HIS A 8 23.21 -15.36 -9.65
N GLU A 9 24.48 -15.34 -10.04
CA GLU A 9 25.56 -14.73 -9.25
C GLU A 9 25.49 -13.19 -9.26
N LEU A 10 24.94 -12.59 -10.31
CA LEU A 10 24.82 -11.15 -10.50
C LEU A 10 23.50 -10.59 -9.94
N PHE A 11 22.41 -11.35 -10.06
CA PHE A 11 21.08 -10.95 -9.60
C PHE A 11 20.55 -11.96 -8.60
N ARG A 12 20.36 -11.51 -7.35
CA ARG A 12 19.78 -12.31 -6.26
C ARG A 12 18.27 -12.16 -6.13
N GLU A 13 17.72 -11.12 -6.74
CA GLU A 13 16.31 -10.74 -6.59
C GLU A 13 15.72 -10.40 -7.96
N CYS A 14 14.41 -10.62 -8.10
CA CYS A 14 13.71 -10.45 -9.36
C CYS A 14 12.36 -9.77 -9.14
N ASN A 15 12.18 -8.62 -9.79
CA ASN A 15 10.96 -7.83 -9.79
C ASN A 15 10.20 -8.08 -11.09
N MET A 16 8.98 -8.58 -10.99
CA MET A 16 8.11 -8.76 -12.16
C MET A 16 7.06 -7.65 -12.26
N ALA A 17 6.63 -7.37 -13.49
CA ALA A 17 5.49 -6.49 -13.74
C ALA A 17 4.26 -6.95 -12.95
N TYR A 18 3.45 -5.98 -12.52
CA TYR A 18 2.23 -6.25 -11.75
C TYR A 18 1.20 -6.97 -12.61
N THR A 19 0.65 -8.04 -12.06
CA THR A 19 -0.58 -8.69 -12.53
C THR A 19 -1.41 -9.09 -11.32
N GLN A 20 -2.75 -9.03 -11.44
CA GLN A 20 -3.65 -9.26 -10.31
C GLN A 20 -3.50 -10.66 -9.70
N ASP A 21 -3.14 -11.68 -10.49
CA ASP A 21 -2.88 -13.05 -10.03
C ASP A 21 -1.60 -13.20 -9.19
N LYS A 22 -0.71 -12.21 -9.23
CA LYS A 22 0.59 -12.21 -8.53
C LYS A 22 0.71 -11.07 -7.54
N GLU A 23 -0.42 -10.43 -7.20
CA GLU A 23 -0.49 -9.48 -6.11
C GLU A 23 -0.06 -10.17 -4.81
N ASP A 24 0.68 -9.42 -3.98
CA ASP A 24 1.06 -9.89 -2.67
C ASP A 24 -0.09 -9.73 -1.67
N HIS A 25 -0.42 -10.81 -0.97
CA HIS A 25 -1.54 -10.89 -0.01
C HIS A 25 -1.09 -11.27 1.40
N TYR A 26 0.22 -11.33 1.67
CA TYR A 26 0.72 -11.72 2.98
C TYR A 26 0.58 -10.61 4.02
N ASN A 27 0.59 -11.00 5.29
CA ASN A 27 0.69 -10.05 6.39
C ASN A 27 2.14 -10.02 6.88
N TYR A 28 2.64 -8.81 7.10
CA TYR A 28 4.03 -8.56 7.45
C TYR A 28 4.17 -7.86 8.80
N LYS A 29 5.37 -7.99 9.37
CA LYS A 29 5.87 -7.09 10.41
C LYS A 29 6.49 -5.86 9.75
N PRO A 30 6.77 -4.79 10.51
CA PRO A 30 7.47 -3.62 10.00
C PRO A 30 8.71 -3.97 9.19
N ARG A 31 8.93 -3.23 8.09
CA ARG A 31 9.99 -3.46 7.10
C ARG A 31 9.80 -4.72 6.25
N TRP A 32 8.55 -5.07 5.95
CA TRP A 32 8.20 -6.26 5.15
C TRP A 32 8.77 -7.56 5.72
N ALA A 33 8.92 -7.62 7.05
CA ALA A 33 9.49 -8.78 7.72
C ALA A 33 8.46 -9.90 7.81
N TYR A 34 8.78 -11.06 7.21
CA TYR A 34 7.90 -12.21 7.21
C TYR A 34 7.67 -12.75 8.63
N SER A 35 6.44 -13.15 8.93
CA SER A 35 6.10 -13.71 10.24
C SER A 35 4.87 -14.61 10.18
N THR A 36 5.05 -15.88 10.52
CA THR A 36 3.98 -16.89 10.56
C THR A 36 3.04 -16.76 11.76
N THR A 37 3.43 -15.98 12.77
CA THR A 37 2.67 -15.82 14.02
C THR A 37 1.77 -14.60 14.05
N LEU A 38 1.68 -13.83 12.96
CA LEU A 38 0.81 -12.65 12.92
C LEU A 38 -0.65 -13.13 12.89
N LYS A 39 -1.38 -12.82 13.97
CA LYS A 39 -2.83 -12.93 13.93
C LYS A 39 -3.37 -11.91 12.92
N PRO A 40 -4.43 -12.23 12.17
CA PRO A 40 -5.01 -11.38 11.12
C PRO A 40 -5.77 -10.18 11.68
N HIS A 41 -5.23 -9.51 12.70
CA HIS A 41 -5.87 -8.34 13.27
C HIS A 41 -5.57 -7.12 12.40
N GLU A 42 -6.44 -6.87 11.43
CA GLU A 42 -6.34 -5.76 10.47
C GLU A 42 -6.30 -4.39 11.15
N ARG A 43 -6.97 -4.24 12.30
CA ARG A 43 -7.11 -2.97 13.02
C ARG A 43 -6.48 -2.97 14.41
N ILE A 44 -5.29 -2.45 14.64
CA ILE A 44 -4.75 -2.35 16.00
C ILE A 44 -5.23 -1.04 16.64
N MET A 45 -5.90 -1.12 17.81
CA MET A 45 -6.48 0.05 18.50
C MET A 45 -7.38 0.90 17.58
N GLY A 46 -8.16 0.25 16.72
CA GLY A 46 -9.10 0.92 15.84
C GLY A 46 -8.47 1.60 14.62
N ARG A 47 -7.17 1.43 14.34
CA ARG A 47 -6.50 1.91 13.11
C ARG A 47 -5.99 0.76 12.27
N LEU A 48 -6.02 0.92 10.95
CA LEU A 48 -5.44 -0.08 10.05
C LEU A 48 -3.94 -0.25 10.27
N SER A 49 -3.48 -1.50 10.27
CA SER A 49 -2.05 -1.81 10.20
C SER A 49 -1.58 -1.65 8.76
N PRO A 50 -0.53 -0.83 8.49
CA PRO A 50 -0.02 -0.63 7.14
C PRO A 50 0.77 -1.85 6.63
N TRP A 51 0.93 -2.88 7.44
CA TRP A 51 1.66 -4.10 7.10
C TRP A 51 0.73 -5.29 6.87
N HIS A 52 -0.58 -5.08 6.95
CA HIS A 52 -1.59 -6.11 6.69
C HIS A 52 -2.30 -5.82 5.38
N HIS A 53 -2.46 -6.85 4.54
CA HIS A 53 -3.13 -6.72 3.25
C HIS A 53 -4.64 -6.58 3.44
N LEU A 54 -5.25 -5.68 2.68
CA LEU A 54 -6.68 -5.50 2.59
C LEU A 54 -7.16 -5.79 1.18
N THR A 55 -8.25 -6.56 1.09
CA THR A 55 -8.97 -6.73 -0.18
C THR A 55 -9.65 -5.42 -0.58
N ALA A 56 -9.88 -5.21 -1.88
CA ALA A 56 -10.58 -4.03 -2.39
C ALA A 56 -11.91 -3.76 -1.64
N SER A 57 -12.69 -4.81 -1.38
CA SER A 57 -13.93 -4.71 -0.60
C SER A 57 -13.74 -4.18 0.83
N LYS A 58 -12.67 -4.59 1.53
CA LYS A 58 -12.35 -4.12 2.89
C LYS A 58 -11.75 -2.72 2.90
N ALA A 59 -11.07 -2.35 1.81
CA ALA A 59 -10.58 -1.01 1.55
C ALA A 59 -11.70 -0.05 1.08
N ASN A 60 -12.94 -0.52 0.94
CA ASN A 60 -14.08 0.23 0.36
C ASN A 60 -13.86 0.68 -1.10
N HIS A 61 -13.02 -0.03 -1.84
CA HIS A 61 -12.80 0.17 -3.26
C HIS A 61 -13.61 -0.84 -4.08
N SER A 62 -14.41 -0.32 -5.01
CA SER A 62 -15.30 -1.13 -5.86
C SER A 62 -14.79 -1.33 -7.28
N LEU A 63 -13.90 -0.46 -7.75
CA LEU A 63 -13.38 -0.47 -9.12
C LEU A 63 -11.85 -0.50 -9.12
N PRO A 64 -11.23 -1.20 -10.08
CA PRO A 64 -9.79 -1.14 -10.27
C PRO A 64 -9.37 0.21 -10.88
N VAL A 65 -8.11 0.60 -10.66
CA VAL A 65 -7.53 1.79 -11.26
C VAL A 65 -6.71 1.41 -12.49
N ILE A 66 -6.98 2.08 -13.61
CA ILE A 66 -6.28 1.87 -14.87
C ILE A 66 -5.07 2.80 -14.89
N GLY A 67 -3.87 2.23 -14.74
CA GLY A 67 -2.60 2.94 -14.88
C GLY A 67 -2.02 2.83 -16.29
N THR A 68 -0.80 3.34 -16.45
CA THR A 68 -0.05 3.29 -17.70
C THR A 68 0.51 1.89 -17.92
N PHE A 69 1.00 1.23 -16.86
CA PHE A 69 1.68 -0.05 -16.98
C PHE A 69 0.77 -1.25 -16.70
N SER A 70 -0.29 -1.08 -15.90
CA SER A 70 -1.22 -2.16 -15.56
C SER A 70 -2.56 -1.65 -15.02
N VAL A 71 -3.45 -2.59 -14.69
CA VAL A 71 -4.74 -2.32 -14.04
C VAL A 71 -4.66 -2.81 -12.60
N TYR A 72 -4.64 -1.89 -11.65
CA TYR A 72 -4.43 -2.17 -10.22
C TYR A 72 -5.74 -2.51 -9.54
N SER A 73 -5.71 -3.51 -8.65
CA SER A 73 -6.85 -3.80 -7.80
C SER A 73 -7.02 -2.66 -6.79
N GLY A 74 -8.23 -2.48 -6.26
CA GLY A 74 -8.46 -1.52 -5.17
C GLY A 74 -7.94 -1.97 -3.80
N GLY A 75 -7.23 -3.09 -3.72
CA GLY A 75 -6.70 -3.63 -2.47
C GLY A 75 -5.27 -3.17 -2.19
N GLY A 76 -4.64 -3.79 -1.20
CA GLY A 76 -3.22 -3.60 -0.89
C GLY A 76 -2.97 -3.27 0.57
N TYR A 77 -1.86 -2.59 0.82
CA TYR A 77 -1.43 -2.17 2.14
C TYR A 77 -1.78 -0.70 2.36
N ILE A 78 -2.47 -0.37 3.46
CA ILE A 78 -3.04 0.97 3.66
C ILE A 78 -2.55 1.59 4.97
N ALA A 79 -2.04 2.83 4.87
CA ALA A 79 -1.65 3.65 6.01
C ALA A 79 -2.63 4.82 6.22
N GLU A 80 -3.46 4.75 7.27
CA GLU A 80 -4.37 5.85 7.64
C GLU A 80 -3.59 6.99 8.31
N LEU A 81 -3.44 8.13 7.62
CA LEU A 81 -2.73 9.31 8.15
C LEU A 81 -3.53 10.07 9.22
N GLY A 82 -4.86 10.01 9.16
CA GLY A 82 -5.75 10.75 10.06
C GLY A 82 -5.76 12.26 9.80
N ASN A 83 -6.45 13.01 10.67
CA ASN A 83 -6.69 14.45 10.49
C ASN A 83 -5.74 15.34 11.29
N ASP A 84 -4.86 14.76 12.11
CA ASP A 84 -3.87 15.50 12.90
C ASP A 84 -2.56 15.62 12.12
N LYS A 85 -2.14 16.86 11.85
CA LYS A 85 -0.98 17.15 10.99
C LYS A 85 0.33 16.62 11.57
N ASP A 86 0.53 16.76 12.88
CA ASP A 86 1.79 16.41 13.53
C ASP A 86 1.92 14.88 13.64
N TYR A 87 0.82 14.20 13.98
CA TYR A 87 0.71 12.76 13.90
C TYR A 87 0.96 12.25 12.48
N ALA A 88 0.29 12.81 11.47
CA ALA A 88 0.44 12.39 10.08
C ALA A 88 1.89 12.54 9.62
N LYS A 89 2.54 13.67 9.92
CA LYS A 89 3.95 13.90 9.61
C LYS A 89 4.85 12.85 10.29
N ALA A 90 4.71 12.64 11.59
CA ALA A 90 5.50 11.66 12.33
C ALA A 90 5.28 10.23 11.83
N TYR A 91 4.05 9.91 11.40
CA TYR A 91 3.69 8.60 10.89
C TYR A 91 4.26 8.34 9.49
N VAL A 92 4.20 9.32 8.59
CA VAL A 92 4.89 9.26 7.29
C VAL A 92 6.40 9.12 7.49
N ASP A 93 7.00 9.88 8.41
CA ASP A 93 8.42 9.75 8.75
C ASP A 93 8.78 8.35 9.26
N TYR A 94 7.90 7.71 10.03
CA TYR A 94 8.05 6.31 10.43
C TYR A 94 8.00 5.36 9.23
N LEU A 95 7.01 5.50 8.35
CA LEU A 95 6.84 4.64 7.16
C LEU A 95 8.04 4.75 6.22
N MET A 96 8.57 5.96 6.02
CA MET A 96 9.78 6.20 5.24
C MET A 96 11.00 5.48 5.85
N ARG A 97 11.23 5.63 7.16
CA ARG A 97 12.33 4.93 7.86
C ARG A 97 12.17 3.41 7.86
N ALA A 98 10.94 2.92 7.80
CA ALA A 98 10.62 1.50 7.72
C ALA A 98 10.68 0.93 6.30
N HIS A 99 10.99 1.75 5.28
CA HIS A 99 10.96 1.37 3.86
C HIS A 99 9.61 0.77 3.46
N TRP A 100 8.52 1.43 3.87
CA TRP A 100 7.19 0.98 3.50
C TRP A 100 6.99 0.99 1.98
N ILE A 101 7.48 2.02 1.28
CA ILE A 101 7.62 1.97 -0.18
C ILE A 101 9.00 1.40 -0.51
N ASP A 102 9.05 0.34 -1.31
CA ASP A 102 10.27 -0.33 -1.73
C ASP A 102 10.25 -0.73 -3.21
N LYS A 103 11.27 -1.48 -3.66
CA LYS A 103 11.41 -1.91 -5.07
C LYS A 103 10.32 -2.89 -5.54
N TYR A 104 9.55 -3.47 -4.62
CA TYR A 104 8.43 -4.37 -4.91
C TYR A 104 7.11 -3.62 -4.98
N THR A 105 7.03 -2.38 -4.48
CA THR A 105 5.88 -1.50 -4.68
C THR A 105 5.67 -1.23 -6.19
N ARG A 106 4.42 -1.32 -6.63
CA ARG A 106 4.05 -1.16 -8.05
C ARG A 106 3.22 0.09 -8.34
N ALA A 107 2.46 0.52 -7.35
CA ALA A 107 1.74 1.77 -7.39
C ALA A 107 1.51 2.27 -5.96
N VAL A 108 1.37 3.58 -5.81
CA VAL A 108 1.00 4.24 -4.56
C VAL A 108 -0.18 5.17 -4.83
N PHE A 109 -1.20 5.04 -3.98
CA PHE A 109 -2.39 5.88 -3.99
C PHE A 109 -2.38 6.77 -2.74
N ILE A 110 -2.62 8.06 -2.94
CA ILE A 110 -2.85 9.02 -1.87
C ILE A 110 -4.24 9.60 -2.09
N GLU A 111 -5.16 9.23 -1.22
CA GLU A 111 -6.58 9.51 -1.37
C GLU A 111 -7.09 10.28 -0.16
N GLY A 112 -8.03 11.18 -0.39
CA GLY A 112 -8.62 11.96 0.69
C GLY A 112 -9.77 12.85 0.25
N ALA A 113 -10.43 13.43 1.24
CA ALA A 113 -11.51 14.38 1.01
C ALA A 113 -11.30 15.65 1.83
N LEU A 114 -11.57 16.79 1.20
CA LEU A 114 -11.55 18.12 1.80
C LEU A 114 -12.97 18.67 1.79
N TYR A 115 -13.47 19.08 2.95
CA TYR A 115 -14.80 19.68 3.07
C TYR A 115 -14.70 21.17 3.39
N ASN A 116 -15.30 22.00 2.53
CA ASN A 116 -15.44 23.43 2.74
C ASN A 116 -16.88 23.74 3.20
N ALA A 117 -17.04 23.95 4.51
CA ALA A 117 -18.35 24.22 5.12
C ALA A 117 -18.98 25.56 4.68
N ASN A 118 -18.17 26.55 4.26
CA ASN A 118 -18.67 27.87 3.88
C ASN A 118 -19.54 27.83 2.62
N VAL A 119 -19.22 26.92 1.69
CA VAL A 119 -19.94 26.72 0.43
C VAL A 119 -20.55 25.32 0.31
N ASN A 120 -20.53 24.54 1.39
CA ASN A 120 -20.99 23.16 1.45
C ASN A 120 -20.41 22.28 0.30
N LEU A 121 -19.12 22.38 0.07
CA LEU A 121 -18.42 21.67 -1.02
C LEU A 121 -17.55 20.56 -0.45
N LEU A 122 -17.75 19.32 -0.91
CA LEU A 122 -16.86 18.18 -0.68
C LEU A 122 -15.99 17.97 -1.93
N THR A 123 -14.67 18.06 -1.77
CA THR A 123 -13.68 17.78 -2.81
C THR A 123 -12.98 16.48 -2.47
N VAL A 124 -13.05 15.48 -3.35
CA VAL A 124 -12.27 14.24 -3.24
C VAL A 124 -11.06 14.37 -4.15
N PHE A 125 -9.89 13.94 -3.68
CA PHE A 125 -8.67 13.90 -4.48
C PHE A 125 -8.03 12.52 -4.38
N ASP A 126 -7.55 12.04 -5.51
CA ASP A 126 -6.79 10.80 -5.63
C ASP A 126 -5.53 11.12 -6.44
N VAL A 127 -4.37 10.93 -5.81
CA VAL A 127 -3.06 11.05 -6.45
C VAL A 127 -2.47 9.66 -6.60
N PHE A 128 -2.15 9.30 -7.83
CA PHE A 128 -1.66 7.98 -8.21
C PHE A 128 -0.26 8.08 -8.82
N VAL A 129 0.65 7.22 -8.36
CA VAL A 129 2.03 7.12 -8.85
C VAL A 129 2.38 5.65 -9.10
N GLU A 130 2.96 5.35 -10.27
CA GLU A 130 3.53 4.04 -10.65
C GLU A 130 5.05 4.06 -10.63
#